data_AF-A0A7J3NN32-F1
#
_entry.id   AF-A0A7J3NN32-F1
#
_cell.length_a   1.000
_cell.length_b   1.000
_cell.length_c   1.000
_cell.angle_alpha   90.00
_cell.angle_beta   90.00
_cell.angle_gamma   90.00
#
_symmetry.space_group_name_H-M   'P 1'
#
loop_
_entity.id
_entity.type
_entity.pdbx_description
1 polymer ?
#
loop_
_entity_poly.entity_id
_entity_poly.type
_entity_poly.pdbx_seq_one_letter_code
_entity_poly.pdbx_strand_id
1 'polypeptide(L)'
;MVEVFQDWTPVMVNAFIAGVGRALDLISTWYVTPRLKLETSRVIGKLGWRRAVALQLPVVALASLHVSAALFVFFFSLFLAAGNVQGAWFVREVGEEKYFSLLVEAARKARWREIVLSEAAHLALYATPATVLTWVILAAPSIQFPPWDTYTLALPILLALAFYGCLGTFRMLMHLHRLRKPPSNVEDEPFPPK
;
A
#
# COMPACT_ATOMS: atom_id res chain seq x y z
N MET A 1 -5.12 -4.35 48.03
CA MET A 1 -5.30 -4.75 46.61
C MET A 1 -5.59 -3.50 45.83
N VAL A 2 -4.57 -2.91 45.21
CA VAL A 2 -4.78 -1.80 44.28
C VAL A 2 -5.19 -2.45 42.98
N GLU A 3 -6.43 -2.21 42.54
CA GLU A 3 -6.86 -2.57 41.19
C GLU A 3 -5.91 -1.86 40.22
N VAL A 4 -5.08 -2.64 39.53
CA VAL A 4 -4.32 -2.18 38.38
C VAL A 4 -5.36 -1.91 37.29
N PHE A 5 -5.93 -0.70 37.28
CA PHE A 5 -6.69 -0.24 36.12
C PHE A 5 -5.73 -0.24 34.94
N GLN A 6 -5.94 -1.19 34.03
CA GLN A 6 -5.18 -1.28 32.79
C GLN A 6 -5.45 -0.01 31.98
N ASP A 7 -4.43 0.80 31.77
CA ASP A 7 -4.53 2.01 30.96
C ASP A 7 -4.70 1.60 29.49
N TRP A 8 -5.93 1.75 28.97
CA TRP A 8 -6.27 1.45 27.58
C TRP A 8 -5.97 2.61 26.63
N THR A 9 -5.55 3.77 27.16
CA THR A 9 -5.29 4.97 26.37
C THR A 9 -4.30 4.70 25.22
N PRO A 10 -3.16 4.02 25.42
CA PRO A 10 -2.22 3.75 24.33
C PRO A 10 -2.83 2.89 23.23
N VAL A 11 -3.63 1.88 23.60
CA VAL A 11 -4.30 0.99 22.63
C VAL A 11 -5.31 1.77 21.80
N MET A 12 -6.11 2.63 22.45
CA MET A 12 -7.09 3.47 21.76
C MET A 12 -6.43 4.47 20.81
N VAL A 13 -5.34 5.12 21.23
CA VAL A 13 -4.56 6.03 20.39
C VAL A 13 -3.96 5.31 19.18
N ASN A 14 -3.33 4.15 19.40
CA ASN A 14 -2.74 3.35 18.32
C ASN A 14 -3.81 2.85 17.34
N ALA A 15 -4.97 2.40 17.85
CA ALA A 15 -6.11 2.01 17.02
C ALA A 15 -6.62 3.17 16.17
N PHE A 16 -6.69 4.38 16.74
CA PHE A 16 -7.08 5.58 16.00
C PHE A 16 -6.07 5.90 14.88
N ILE A 17 -4.77 5.92 15.18
CA ILE A 17 -3.71 6.17 14.19
C ILE A 17 -3.79 5.17 13.03
N ALA A 18 -3.79 3.87 13.33
CA ALA A 18 -3.88 2.83 12.31
C ALA A 18 -5.21 2.90 11.53
N GLY A 19 -6.32 3.16 12.24
CA GLY A 19 -7.66 3.28 11.68
C GLY A 19 -7.79 4.41 10.68
N VAL A 20 -7.25 5.60 10.99
CA VAL A 20 -7.22 6.75 10.07
C VAL A 20 -6.45 6.38 8.79
N GLY A 21 -5.26 5.77 8.94
CA GLY A 21 -4.46 5.34 7.79
C GLY A 21 -5.23 4.36 6.89
N ARG A 22 -5.85 3.33 7.48
CA ARG A 22 -6.65 2.36 6.71
C ARG A 22 -7.89 2.97 6.07
N ALA A 23 -8.55 3.91 6.74
CA ALA A 23 -9.70 4.61 6.20
C ALA A 23 -9.31 5.47 4.99
N LEU A 24 -8.21 6.21 5.06
CA LEU A 24 -7.70 7.01 3.94
C LEU A 24 -7.37 6.14 2.73
N ASP A 25 -6.72 4.99 2.94
CA ASP A 25 -6.42 4.06 1.85
C ASP A 25 -7.72 3.53 1.21
N LEU A 26 -8.68 3.05 2.00
CA LEU A 26 -9.98 2.60 1.48
C LEU A 26 -10.72 3.69 0.72
N ILE A 27 -10.77 4.92 1.26
CA ILE A 27 -11.45 6.05 0.62
C ILE A 27 -10.75 6.39 -0.71
N SER A 28 -9.42 6.40 -0.74
CA SER A 28 -8.65 6.67 -1.96
C SER A 28 -8.88 5.60 -3.03
N THR A 29 -8.90 4.31 -2.66
CA THR A 29 -9.22 3.22 -3.57
C THR A 29 -10.65 3.35 -4.08
N TRP A 30 -11.61 3.66 -3.20
CA TRP A 30 -13.02 3.82 -3.59
C TRP A 30 -13.22 4.98 -4.54
N TYR A 31 -12.51 6.09 -4.30
CA TYR A 31 -12.53 7.25 -5.17
C TYR A 31 -12.07 6.93 -6.60
N VAL A 32 -11.06 6.07 -6.74
CA VAL A 32 -10.46 5.71 -8.04
C VAL A 32 -11.20 4.58 -8.74
N THR A 33 -11.53 3.52 -8.02
CA THR A 33 -12.07 2.26 -8.56
C THR A 33 -13.26 1.79 -7.72
N PRO A 34 -14.43 2.45 -7.82
CA PRO A 34 -15.62 2.04 -7.08
C PRO A 34 -16.05 0.60 -7.38
N ARG A 35 -15.72 0.07 -8.56
CA ARG A 35 -16.03 -1.32 -8.94
C ARG A 35 -14.90 -2.30 -8.62
N LEU A 36 -13.77 -1.83 -8.07
CA LEU A 36 -12.55 -2.59 -7.79
C LEU A 36 -11.95 -3.29 -9.03
N LYS A 37 -12.24 -2.79 -10.23
CA LYS A 37 -11.73 -3.34 -11.50
C LYS A 37 -10.25 -3.02 -11.71
N LEU A 38 -9.78 -1.90 -11.16
CA LEU A 38 -8.36 -1.50 -11.22
C LEU A 38 -7.55 -2.02 -10.04
N GLU A 39 -8.19 -2.73 -9.11
CA GLU A 39 -7.51 -3.31 -7.97
C GLU A 39 -6.56 -4.42 -8.45
N THR A 40 -5.26 -4.26 -8.15
CA THR A 40 -4.23 -5.22 -8.58
C THR A 40 -4.40 -6.59 -7.90
N SER A 41 -5.03 -6.63 -6.73
CA SER A 41 -5.36 -7.86 -6.00
C SER A 41 -6.66 -8.48 -6.51
N ARG A 42 -6.55 -9.60 -7.24
CA ARG A 42 -7.71 -10.42 -7.66
C ARG A 42 -8.60 -10.84 -6.49
N VAL A 43 -7.99 -11.12 -5.33
CA VAL A 43 -8.70 -11.57 -4.14
C VAL A 43 -9.64 -10.47 -3.67
N ILE A 44 -9.15 -9.23 -3.55
CA ILE A 44 -9.96 -8.08 -3.12
C ILE A 44 -11.02 -7.73 -4.17
N GLY A 45 -10.66 -7.73 -5.45
CA GLY A 45 -11.61 -7.49 -6.54
C GLY A 45 -12.79 -8.47 -6.54
N LYS A 46 -12.56 -9.75 -6.24
CA LYS A 46 -13.62 -10.78 -6.13
C LYS A 46 -14.43 -10.68 -4.83
N LEU A 47 -13.80 -10.29 -3.73
CA LEU A 47 -14.41 -10.18 -2.40
C LEU A 47 -15.40 -9.00 -2.31
N GLY A 48 -15.15 -7.93 -3.05
CA GLY A 48 -15.95 -6.70 -3.03
C GLY A 48 -15.75 -5.85 -1.77
N TRP A 49 -16.31 -4.64 -1.78
CA TRP A 49 -16.10 -3.62 -0.74
C TRP A 49 -16.43 -4.08 0.68
N ARG A 50 -17.55 -4.78 0.89
CA ARG A 50 -17.96 -5.21 2.25
C ARG A 50 -16.88 -6.04 2.93
N ARG A 51 -16.29 -6.98 2.19
CA ARG A 51 -15.24 -7.86 2.70
C ARG A 51 -13.89 -7.13 2.75
N ALA A 52 -13.60 -6.25 1.80
CA ALA A 52 -12.40 -5.41 1.81
C ALA A 52 -12.32 -4.51 3.07
N VAL A 53 -13.46 -3.94 3.49
CA VAL A 53 -13.58 -3.16 4.73
C VAL A 53 -13.44 -4.06 5.96
N ALA A 54 -14.11 -5.22 5.98
CA ALA A 54 -14.02 -6.15 7.10
C ALA A 54 -12.60 -6.65 7.36
N LEU A 55 -11.80 -6.84 6.30
CA LEU A 55 -10.39 -7.23 6.39
C LEU A 55 -9.49 -6.17 7.06
N GLN A 56 -9.96 -4.93 7.23
CA GLN A 56 -9.19 -3.91 7.95
C GLN A 56 -9.26 -4.07 9.46
N LEU A 57 -10.33 -4.69 10.00
CA LEU A 57 -10.52 -4.81 11.44
C LEU A 57 -9.38 -5.58 12.12
N PRO A 58 -8.95 -6.76 11.62
CA PRO A 58 -7.79 -7.45 12.21
C PRO A 58 -6.49 -6.65 12.09
N VAL A 59 -6.30 -5.91 10.98
CA VAL A 59 -5.09 -5.10 10.78
C VAL A 59 -5.02 -3.97 11.82
N VAL A 60 -6.11 -3.24 12.02
CA VAL A 60 -6.18 -2.16 13.03
C VAL A 60 -6.07 -2.73 14.45
N ALA A 61 -6.73 -3.85 14.74
CA ALA A 61 -6.65 -4.49 16.04
C ALA A 61 -5.21 -4.92 16.37
N LEU A 62 -4.52 -5.60 15.45
CA LEU A 62 -3.12 -6.00 15.65
C LEU A 62 -2.19 -4.79 15.75
N ALA A 63 -2.38 -3.77 14.93
CA ALA A 63 -1.57 -2.55 14.97
C ALA A 63 -1.78 -1.75 16.27
N SER A 64 -2.96 -1.82 16.87
CA SER A 64 -3.27 -1.13 18.13
C SER A 64 -2.43 -1.60 19.32
N LEU A 65 -1.90 -2.82 19.25
CA LEU A 65 -1.08 -3.42 20.31
C LEU A 65 0.29 -2.74 20.48
N HIS A 66 0.77 -1.97 19.50
CA HIS A 66 2.08 -1.32 19.58
C HIS A 66 2.15 -0.05 18.72
N VAL A 67 2.65 1.05 19.28
CA VAL A 67 2.73 2.36 18.58
C VAL A 67 3.52 2.27 17.27
N SER A 68 4.64 1.56 17.26
CA SER A 68 5.42 1.33 16.04
C SER A 68 4.64 0.59 14.96
N ALA A 69 3.79 -0.36 15.31
CA ALA A 69 2.94 -1.06 14.35
C ALA A 69 1.83 -0.14 13.80
N ALA A 70 1.22 0.67 14.67
CA ALA A 70 0.24 1.68 14.27
C ALA A 70 0.83 2.72 13.31
N LEU A 71 2.03 3.23 13.60
CA LEU A 71 2.74 4.17 12.73
C LEU A 71 3.11 3.52 11.39
N PHE A 72 3.66 2.30 11.41
CA PHE A 72 3.95 1.56 10.17
C PHE A 72 2.69 1.44 9.31
N VAL A 73 1.58 0.97 9.88
CA VAL A 73 0.30 0.82 9.16
C VAL A 73 -0.20 2.16 8.64
N PHE A 74 -0.14 3.22 9.45
CA PHE A 74 -0.58 4.56 9.04
C PHE A 74 0.20 5.07 7.83
N PHE A 75 1.53 5.13 7.92
CA PHE A 75 2.37 5.67 6.84
C PHE A 75 2.33 4.80 5.59
N PHE A 76 2.37 3.47 5.75
CA PHE A 76 2.25 2.56 4.62
C PHE A 76 0.92 2.77 3.88
N SER A 77 -0.17 2.93 4.61
CA SER A 77 -1.49 3.22 4.04
C SER A 77 -1.57 4.59 3.39
N LEU A 78 -0.88 5.59 3.95
CA LEU A 78 -0.81 6.93 3.38
C LEU A 78 -0.08 6.92 2.03
N PHE A 79 1.01 6.15 1.90
CA PHE A 79 1.72 6.00 0.62
C PHE A 79 0.88 5.27 -0.42
N LEU A 80 0.17 4.21 -0.04
CA LEU A 80 -0.80 3.54 -0.91
C LEU A 80 -1.91 4.50 -1.35
N ALA A 81 -2.45 5.29 -0.41
CA ALA A 81 -3.49 6.26 -0.70
C ALA A 81 -3.03 7.35 -1.67
N ALA A 82 -1.80 7.86 -1.48
CA ALA A 82 -1.18 8.81 -2.40
C ALA A 82 -1.04 8.21 -3.81
N GLY A 83 -0.57 6.96 -3.90
CA GLY A 83 -0.46 6.23 -5.17
C GLY A 83 -1.81 6.02 -5.86
N ASN A 84 -2.88 5.76 -5.10
CA ASN A 84 -4.23 5.64 -5.65
C ASN A 84 -4.71 6.99 -6.23
N VAL A 85 -4.57 8.09 -5.48
CA VAL A 85 -5.04 9.41 -5.92
C VAL A 85 -4.19 9.95 -7.08
N GLN A 86 -2.93 9.53 -7.19
CA GLN A 86 -2.06 9.91 -8.30
C GLN A 86 -2.63 9.42 -9.64
N GLY A 87 -3.00 10.38 -10.50
CA GLY A 87 -3.61 10.06 -11.80
C GLY A 87 -5.10 9.68 -11.74
N ALA A 88 -5.74 9.76 -10.56
CA ALA A 88 -7.16 9.46 -10.39
C ALA A 88 -8.06 10.29 -11.31
N TRP A 89 -7.70 11.55 -11.57
CA TRP A 89 -8.45 12.42 -12.48
C TRP A 89 -8.68 11.80 -13.86
N PHE A 90 -7.68 11.09 -14.40
CA PHE A 90 -7.79 10.48 -15.73
C PHE A 90 -8.73 9.28 -15.71
N VAL A 91 -8.64 8.44 -14.68
CA VAL A 91 -9.57 7.32 -14.47
C VAL A 91 -11.01 7.81 -14.36
N ARG A 92 -11.21 8.89 -13.59
CA ARG A 92 -12.52 9.51 -13.38
C ARG A 92 -13.13 10.02 -14.69
N GLU A 93 -12.30 10.56 -15.57
CA GLU A 93 -12.78 11.19 -16.80
C GLU A 93 -13.01 10.23 -17.95
N VAL A 94 -12.18 9.18 -18.08
CA VAL A 94 -12.38 8.18 -19.15
C VAL A 94 -13.29 7.03 -18.73
N GLY A 95 -13.50 6.84 -17.43
CA GLY A 95 -14.21 5.71 -16.85
C GLY A 95 -13.30 4.51 -16.61
N GLU A 96 -13.64 3.73 -15.58
CA GLU A 96 -12.85 2.61 -15.06
C GLU A 96 -12.60 1.52 -16.11
N GLU A 97 -13.61 1.18 -16.90
CA GLU A 97 -13.57 0.16 -17.95
C GLU A 97 -12.65 0.56 -19.11
N LYS A 98 -12.78 1.79 -19.57
CA LYS A 98 -11.98 2.32 -20.68
C LYS A 98 -10.53 2.51 -20.26
N TYR A 99 -10.30 2.99 -19.04
CA TYR A 99 -8.95 3.07 -18.48
C TYR A 99 -8.29 1.69 -18.44
N PHE A 100 -9.02 0.67 -17.96
CA PHE A 100 -8.52 -0.70 -17.91
C PHE A 100 -8.17 -1.24 -19.31
N SER A 101 -9.01 -1.03 -20.32
CA SER A 101 -8.70 -1.48 -21.69
C SER A 101 -7.47 -0.79 -22.27
N LEU A 102 -7.31 0.52 -22.02
CA LEU A 102 -6.12 1.27 -22.44
C LEU A 102 -4.86 0.74 -21.75
N LEU A 103 -4.94 0.42 -20.46
CA LEU A 103 -3.83 -0.17 -19.71
C LEU A 103 -3.43 -1.53 -20.28
N VAL A 104 -4.39 -2.40 -20.59
CA VAL A 104 -4.14 -3.70 -21.23
C VAL A 104 -3.46 -3.54 -22.58
N GLU A 105 -3.97 -2.63 -23.43
CA GLU A 105 -3.41 -2.37 -24.74
C GLU A 105 -1.97 -1.84 -24.64
N ALA A 106 -1.72 -0.88 -23.75
CA ALA A 106 -0.39 -0.34 -23.50
C ALA A 106 0.58 -1.40 -22.96
N ALA A 107 0.16 -2.21 -21.98
CA ALA A 107 0.99 -3.27 -21.39
C ALA A 107 1.39 -4.35 -22.41
N ARG A 108 0.53 -4.62 -23.41
CA ARG A 108 0.81 -5.56 -24.50
C ARG A 108 1.78 -4.99 -25.54
N LYS A 109 1.71 -3.68 -25.82
CA LYS A 109 2.56 -2.99 -26.79
C LYS A 109 3.95 -2.64 -26.25
N ALA A 110 4.04 -2.25 -24.97
CA ALA A 110 5.29 -1.81 -24.36
C ALA A 110 6.34 -2.94 -24.33
N ARG A 111 7.63 -2.60 -24.38
CA ARG A 111 8.69 -3.60 -24.21
C ARG A 111 8.80 -3.96 -22.72
N TRP A 112 9.03 -5.23 -22.40
CA TRP A 112 9.13 -5.66 -20.99
C TRP A 112 10.21 -4.90 -20.21
N ARG A 113 11.32 -4.55 -20.87
CA ARG A 113 12.39 -3.74 -20.28
C ARG A 113 11.93 -2.34 -19.89
N GLU A 114 11.05 -1.71 -20.68
CA GLU A 114 10.50 -0.39 -20.38
C GLU A 114 9.60 -0.45 -19.14
N ILE A 115 8.75 -1.48 -19.06
CA ILE A 115 7.91 -1.73 -17.88
C ILE A 115 8.79 -1.96 -16.65
N VAL A 116 9.78 -2.85 -16.73
CA VAL A 116 10.66 -3.16 -15.59
C VAL A 116 11.43 -1.93 -15.12
N LEU A 117 12.02 -1.15 -16.03
CA LEU A 117 12.78 0.04 -15.66
C LEU A 117 11.88 1.13 -15.06
N SER A 118 10.68 1.32 -15.60
CA SER A 118 9.70 2.27 -15.06
C SER A 118 9.27 1.87 -13.65
N GLU A 119 8.90 0.60 -13.44
CA GLU A 119 8.41 0.15 -12.13
C GLU A 119 9.53 -0.01 -11.09
N ALA A 120 10.76 -0.27 -11.51
CA ALA A 120 11.94 -0.29 -10.65
C ALA A 120 12.29 1.10 -10.09
N ALA A 121 11.77 2.19 -10.67
CA ALA A 121 11.94 3.53 -10.12
C ALA A 121 11.38 3.64 -8.68
N HIS A 122 10.32 2.89 -8.34
CA HIS A 122 9.80 2.86 -6.98
C HIS A 122 10.80 2.24 -5.98
N LEU A 123 11.55 1.20 -6.38
CA LEU A 123 12.65 0.67 -5.56
C LEU A 123 13.73 1.73 -5.35
N ALA A 124 14.15 2.38 -6.44
CA ALA A 124 15.23 3.35 -6.41
C ALA A 124 14.87 4.61 -5.60
N LEU A 125 13.62 5.08 -5.67
CA LEU A 125 13.19 6.34 -5.05
C LEU A 125 12.64 6.18 -3.64
N TYR A 126 12.09 5.01 -3.30
CA TYR A 126 11.49 4.80 -1.98
C TYR A 126 12.28 3.78 -1.14
N ALA A 127 12.54 2.59 -1.67
CA ALA A 127 13.18 1.52 -0.89
C ALA A 127 14.66 1.76 -0.62
N THR A 128 15.41 2.20 -1.62
CA THR A 128 16.85 2.46 -1.46
C THR A 128 17.12 3.59 -0.45
N PRO A 129 16.50 4.79 -0.55
CA PRO A 129 16.77 5.86 0.40
C PRO A 129 16.32 5.50 1.83
N ALA A 130 15.19 4.82 1.97
CA ALA A 130 14.72 4.34 3.27
C ALA A 130 15.73 3.37 3.92
N THR A 131 16.27 2.44 3.13
CA THR A 131 17.26 1.45 3.61
C THR A 131 18.58 2.11 3.95
N VAL A 132 19.08 3.02 3.09
CA VAL A 132 20.33 3.76 3.35
C VAL A 132 20.19 4.62 4.61
N LEU A 133 19.08 5.34 4.77
CA LEU A 133 18.86 6.17 5.95
C LEU A 133 18.73 5.32 7.22
N THR A 134 18.03 4.18 7.13
CA THR A 134 17.97 3.21 8.24
C THR A 134 19.37 2.72 8.61
N TRP A 135 20.20 2.37 7.62
CA TRP A 135 21.58 1.95 7.87
C TRP A 135 22.41 3.07 8.51
N VAL A 136 22.32 4.31 8.03
CA VAL A 136 23.02 5.47 8.63
C VAL A 136 22.60 5.67 10.09
N ILE A 137 21.30 5.60 10.38
CA ILE A 137 20.75 5.77 11.73
C ILE A 137 21.23 4.67 12.69
N LEU A 138 21.42 3.44 12.20
CA LEU A 138 21.83 2.30 13.02
C LEU A 138 23.36 2.11 13.10
N ALA A 139 24.11 2.49 12.05
CA ALA A 139 25.52 2.20 11.89
C ALA A 139 26.46 3.35 12.30
N ALA A 140 25.93 4.50 12.71
CA ALA A 140 26.72 5.67 13.09
C ALA A 140 26.89 5.79 14.62
N PRO A 141 27.91 5.15 15.24
CA PRO A 141 28.18 5.23 16.68
C PRO A 141 28.65 6.62 17.15
N SER A 142 28.97 7.53 16.22
CA SER A 142 29.51 8.87 16.48
C SER A 142 28.48 10.00 16.37
N ILE A 143 27.28 9.73 15.86
CA ILE A 143 26.16 10.67 15.97
C ILE A 143 25.63 10.49 17.39
N GLN A 144 25.64 11.54 18.21
CA GLN A 144 25.00 11.50 19.54
C GLN A 144 23.62 10.85 19.37
N PHE A 145 23.46 9.65 19.95
CA PHE A 145 22.26 8.85 19.74
C PHE A 145 21.04 9.73 20.03
N PRO A 146 20.15 9.95 19.05
CA PRO A 146 18.92 10.62 19.35
C PRO A 146 18.16 9.79 20.40
N PRO A 147 17.31 10.41 21.23
CA PRO A 147 16.58 9.69 22.29
C PRO A 147 15.90 8.44 21.73
N TRP A 148 15.74 7.40 22.55
CA TRP A 148 15.09 6.13 22.16
C TRP A 148 13.77 6.35 21.40
N ASP A 149 13.03 7.39 21.79
CA ASP A 149 11.80 7.85 21.16
C ASP A 149 11.95 8.11 19.65
N THR A 150 13.12 8.61 19.21
CA THR A 150 13.40 8.88 17.79
C THR A 150 13.43 7.59 16.97
N TYR A 151 13.99 6.51 17.50
CA TYR A 151 13.99 5.20 16.83
C TYR A 151 12.58 4.62 16.75
N THR A 152 11.81 4.72 17.83
CA THR A 152 10.44 4.21 17.88
C THR A 152 9.50 4.90 16.90
N LEU A 153 9.77 6.16 16.54
CA LEU A 153 9.02 6.94 15.57
C LEU A 153 9.58 6.80 14.15
N ALA A 154 10.90 6.88 13.95
CA ALA A 154 11.50 6.94 12.62
C ALA A 154 11.56 5.58 11.92
N LEU A 155 11.96 4.51 12.63
CA LEU A 155 12.15 3.20 12.00
C LEU A 155 10.86 2.64 11.37
N PRO A 156 9.67 2.75 11.99
CA PRO A 156 8.44 2.27 11.37
C PRO A 156 8.07 3.02 10.09
N ILE A 157 8.38 4.32 10.01
CA ILE A 157 8.12 5.16 8.84
C ILE A 157 9.05 4.74 7.69
N LEU A 158 10.34 4.57 7.99
CA LEU A 158 11.33 4.11 7.01
C LEU A 158 11.02 2.68 6.54
N LEU A 159 10.61 1.81 7.45
CA LEU A 159 10.17 0.47 7.11
C LEU A 159 8.94 0.50 6.20
N ALA A 160 7.94 1.34 6.52
CA ALA A 160 6.75 1.53 5.67
C ALA A 160 7.13 2.02 4.26
N LEU A 161 8.05 2.99 4.16
CA LEU A 161 8.54 3.51 2.89
C LEU A 161 9.27 2.44 2.08
N ALA A 162 10.13 1.66 2.72
CA ALA A 162 10.84 0.55 2.10
C ALA A 162 9.88 -0.54 1.61
N PHE A 163 8.91 -0.91 2.45
CA PHE A 163 7.91 -1.91 2.12
C PHE A 163 7.01 -1.44 0.98
N TYR A 164 6.63 -0.16 0.95
CA TYR A 164 5.89 0.44 -0.16
C TYR A 164 6.64 0.36 -1.48
N GLY A 165 7.93 0.76 -1.50
CA GLY A 165 8.75 0.64 -2.71
C GLY A 165 8.86 -0.80 -3.20
N CYS A 166 9.20 -1.74 -2.32
CA CYS A 166 9.35 -3.16 -2.66
C CYS A 166 8.04 -3.80 -3.13
N LEU A 167 6.98 -3.68 -2.33
CA LEU A 167 5.71 -4.31 -2.62
C LEU A 167 5.03 -3.66 -3.82
N GLY A 168 5.11 -2.33 -3.97
CA GLY A 168 4.59 -1.58 -5.10
C GLY A 168 5.17 -2.07 -6.42
N THR A 169 6.51 -2.10 -6.54
CA THR A 169 7.19 -2.62 -7.73
C THR A 169 6.80 -4.07 -7.99
N PHE A 170 6.86 -4.95 -6.99
CA PHE A 170 6.55 -6.35 -7.20
C PHE A 170 5.10 -6.57 -7.65
N ARG A 171 4.13 -5.94 -6.98
CA ARG A 171 2.70 -6.04 -7.33
C ARG A 171 2.43 -5.51 -8.73
N MET A 172 3.00 -4.36 -9.08
CA MET A 172 2.77 -3.75 -10.40
C MET A 172 3.39 -4.59 -11.51
N LEU A 173 4.63 -5.06 -11.35
CA LEU A 173 5.27 -5.96 -12.32
C LEU A 173 4.47 -7.24 -12.53
N MET A 174 4.02 -7.87 -11.44
CA MET A 174 3.18 -9.07 -11.52
C MET A 174 1.86 -8.79 -12.22
N HIS A 175 1.24 -7.63 -11.96
CA HIS A 175 -0.02 -7.23 -12.59
C HIS A 175 0.16 -6.98 -14.10
N LEU A 176 1.13 -6.16 -14.49
CA LEU A 176 1.40 -5.81 -15.89
C LEU A 176 1.87 -7.02 -16.71
N HIS A 177 2.70 -7.89 -16.12
CA HIS A 177 3.10 -9.15 -16.75
C HIS A 177 1.89 -10.05 -17.06
N ARG A 178 0.86 -10.05 -16.19
CA ARG A 178 -0.38 -10.80 -16.43
C ARG A 178 -1.22 -10.18 -17.53
N LEU A 179 -1.40 -8.85 -17.54
CA LEU A 179 -2.18 -8.16 -18.59
C LEU A 179 -1.61 -8.36 -19.99
N ARG A 180 -0.28 -8.56 -20.07
CA ARG A 180 0.44 -8.85 -21.30
C ARG A 180 0.11 -10.21 -21.91
N LYS A 181 -0.25 -11.21 -21.09
CA LYS A 181 -0.61 -12.54 -21.60
C LYS A 181 -2.00 -12.48 -22.26
N PRO A 182 -2.20 -13.11 -23.43
CA PRO A 182 -3.56 -13.30 -23.95
C PRO A 182 -4.36 -14.15 -22.94
N PRO A 183 -5.67 -13.91 -22.79
CA PRO A 183 -6.49 -14.73 -21.90
C PRO A 183 -6.45 -16.18 -22.39
N SER A 184 -5.92 -17.08 -21.56
CA SER A 184 -5.83 -18.52 -21.87
C SER A 184 -7.16 -19.25 -21.66
N ASN A 185 -8.06 -18.72 -20.82
CA ASN A 185 -9.39 -19.25 -20.51
C ASN A 185 -10.40 -18.10 -20.24
N VAL A 186 -11.71 -18.38 -20.34
CA VAL A 186 -12.79 -17.43 -19.97
C VAL A 186 -12.70 -17.02 -18.48
N GLU A 187 -12.16 -17.90 -17.61
CA GLU A 187 -11.90 -17.60 -16.20
C GLU A 187 -10.71 -16.64 -15.96
N ASP A 188 -9.86 -16.43 -16.99
CA ASP A 188 -8.74 -15.49 -16.94
C ASP A 188 -9.16 -14.06 -17.29
N GLU A 189 -10.42 -13.86 -17.71
CA GLU A 189 -10.96 -12.50 -17.81
C GLU A 189 -10.88 -11.84 -16.43
N PRO A 190 -10.19 -10.69 -16.31
CA PRO A 190 -9.92 -10.09 -15.01
C PRO A 190 -11.21 -9.82 -14.22
N PHE A 191 -12.33 -9.55 -14.91
CA PHE A 191 -13.66 -9.38 -14.33
C PHE A 191 -14.73 -9.75 -15.37
N PRO A 192 -15.54 -10.81 -15.18
CA PRO A 192 -16.65 -11.09 -16.07
C PRO A 192 -17.64 -9.92 -16.05
N PRO A 193 -18.28 -9.57 -17.18
CA PRO A 193 -19.33 -8.57 -17.19
C PRO A 193 -20.43 -9.00 -16.20
N LYS A 194 -20.82 -8.09 -15.32
CA LYS A 194 -22.04 -8.23 -14.52
C LYS A 194 -23.24 -7.91 -15.37
#